data_AF-A0A699U727-F1
#
_entry.id   AF-A0A699U727-F1
#
_cell.length_a   1.000
_cell.length_b   1.000
_cell.length_c   1.000
_cell.angle_alpha   90.00
_cell.angle_beta   90.00
_cell.angle_gamma   90.00
#
_symmetry.space_group_name_H-M   'P 1'
#
loop_
_entity.id
_entity.type
_entity.pdbx_description
1 polymer ?
#
loop_
_entity_poly.entity_id
_entity_poly.type
_entity_poly.pdbx_seq_one_letter_code
_entity_poly.pdbx_strand_id
1 'polypeptide(L)'
;EDEPPKVELKELPPHLEYAFLGDNGKRPVIIAKDLSSNEKTALINVLKTQKKAIAWKLTDIKGIDPELCSHKILLEEDYSPKAQSQRRVNLKIHDVIKKEVEKLLDAGLIYLISDNPWVSPIHYVSKKGGMTVIKNDENELVPTRLVTG
;
A
#
# COMPACT_ATOMS: atom_id res chain seq x y z
N GLU A 1 -14.86 -11.47 -14.03
CA GLU A 1 -15.35 -10.67 -12.90
C GLU A 1 -14.46 -10.97 -11.72
N ASP A 2 -13.70 -9.98 -11.24
CA ASP A 2 -12.86 -10.17 -10.06
C ASP A 2 -13.73 -10.16 -8.81
N GLU A 3 -13.80 -11.31 -8.15
CA GLU A 3 -14.40 -11.45 -6.83
C GLU A 3 -13.65 -10.51 -5.86
N PRO A 4 -14.35 -9.70 -5.04
CA PRO A 4 -13.69 -8.71 -4.21
C PRO A 4 -12.90 -9.42 -3.11
N PRO A 5 -11.68 -8.96 -2.77
CA PRO A 5 -11.00 -9.44 -1.58
C PRO A 5 -11.91 -9.16 -0.37
N LYS A 6 -12.10 -10.18 0.47
CA LYS A 6 -12.87 -10.08 1.71
C LYS A 6 -12.14 -9.09 2.62
N VAL A 7 -12.65 -7.86 2.71
CA VAL A 7 -12.05 -6.82 3.55
C VAL A 7 -12.36 -7.18 5.01
N GLU A 8 -11.33 -7.57 5.76
CA GLU A 8 -11.43 -7.71 7.22
C GLU A 8 -11.56 -6.30 7.82
N LEU A 9 -12.80 -5.92 8.16
CA LEU A 9 -13.08 -4.66 8.84
C LEU A 9 -12.52 -4.71 10.26
N LYS A 10 -11.74 -3.70 10.62
CA LYS A 10 -11.18 -3.58 11.98
C LYS A 10 -12.26 -3.10 12.93
N GLU A 11 -12.14 -3.44 14.21
CA GLU A 11 -12.95 -2.80 15.24
C GLU A 11 -12.65 -1.30 15.28
N LEU A 12 -13.71 -0.50 15.24
CA LEU A 12 -13.62 0.95 15.28
C LEU A 12 -13.87 1.48 16.68
N PRO A 13 -13.23 2.59 17.07
CA PRO A 13 -13.62 3.35 18.25
C PRO A 13 -15.12 3.70 18.25
N PRO A 14 -15.76 3.88 19.43
CA PRO A 14 -17.21 4.05 19.54
C PRO A 14 -17.80 5.24 18.76
N HIS A 15 -16.98 6.25 18.48
CA HIS A 15 -17.35 7.49 17.78
C HIS A 15 -17.26 7.37 16.24
N LEU A 16 -16.80 6.22 15.72
CA LEU A 16 -16.65 5.97 14.29
C LEU A 16 -17.53 4.80 13.86
N GLU A 17 -18.00 4.85 12.62
CA GLU A 17 -18.75 3.76 12.00
C GLU A 17 -18.36 3.57 10.53
N TYR A 18 -18.66 2.39 10.00
CA TYR A 18 -18.47 2.10 8.58
C TYR A 18 -19.69 2.54 7.77
N ALA A 19 -19.43 3.22 6.66
CA ALA A 19 -20.37 3.42 5.57
C ALA A 19 -19.81 2.80 4.28
N PHE A 20 -20.67 2.47 3.34
CA PHE A 20 -20.29 1.77 2.11
C PHE A 20 -20.68 2.58 0.87
N LEU A 21 -19.73 2.78 -0.04
CA LEU A 21 -19.94 3.57 -1.26
C LEU A 21 -20.27 2.71 -2.49
N GLY A 22 -20.09 1.39 -2.42
CA GLY A 22 -20.39 0.43 -3.49
C GLY A 22 -21.50 -0.55 -3.10
N ASP A 23 -21.97 -1.30 -4.09
CA ASP A 23 -23.01 -2.32 -3.90
C ASP A 23 -22.45 -3.52 -3.12
N ASN A 24 -23.33 -4.22 -2.39
CA ASN A 24 -23.02 -5.42 -1.61
C ASN A 24 -21.88 -5.25 -0.59
N GLY A 25 -21.82 -4.10 0.10
CA GLY A 25 -20.83 -3.86 1.16
C GLY A 25 -19.39 -3.65 0.67
N LYS A 26 -19.21 -3.32 -0.62
CA LYS A 26 -17.89 -2.99 -1.17
C LYS A 26 -17.53 -1.53 -0.88
N ARG A 27 -16.23 -1.22 -0.88
CA ARG A 27 -15.67 0.13 -0.70
C ARG A 27 -16.10 0.77 0.63
N PRO A 28 -15.67 0.20 1.77
CA PRO A 28 -15.92 0.80 3.07
C PRO A 28 -15.22 2.16 3.16
N VAL A 29 -15.86 3.08 3.87
CA VAL A 29 -15.31 4.34 4.36
C VAL A 29 -15.67 4.48 5.83
N ILE A 30 -14.79 5.12 6.59
CA ILE A 30 -15.01 5.36 8.01
C ILE A 30 -15.53 6.78 8.16
N ILE A 31 -16.68 6.94 8.81
CA ILE A 31 -17.32 8.23 9.07
C ILE A 31 -17.59 8.40 10.57
N ALA A 32 -17.88 9.63 10.98
CA ALA A 32 -18.25 9.92 12.35
C ALA A 32 -19.68 9.42 12.64
N LYS A 33 -19.85 8.73 13.78
CA LYS A 33 -21.10 8.08 14.16
C LYS A 33 -22.18 9.07 14.58
N ASP A 34 -21.77 10.19 15.14
CA ASP A 34 -22.57 11.28 15.71
C ASP A 34 -23.21 12.21 14.67
N LEU A 35 -22.95 12.00 13.37
CA LEU A 35 -23.61 12.74 12.30
C LEU A 35 -25.12 12.51 12.30
N SER A 36 -25.90 13.56 12.04
CA SER A 36 -27.35 13.42 11.83
C SER A 36 -27.64 12.63 10.54
N SER A 37 -28.85 12.06 10.42
CA SER A 37 -29.24 11.29 9.22
C SER A 37 -29.10 12.11 7.92
N ASN A 38 -29.42 13.41 7.97
CA ASN A 38 -29.30 14.31 6.83
C ASN A 38 -27.84 14.59 6.47
N GLU A 39 -26.97 14.77 7.46
CA GLU A 39 -25.53 14.97 7.22
C GLU A 39 -24.87 13.70 6.68
N LYS A 40 -25.21 12.53 7.24
CA LYS A 40 -24.70 11.23 6.76
C LYS A 40 -25.05 11.02 5.30
N THR A 41 -26.32 11.23 4.94
CA THR A 41 -26.78 11.06 3.56
C THR A 41 -26.11 12.05 2.61
N ALA A 42 -26.00 13.33 2.99
CA ALA A 42 -25.29 14.35 2.22
C ALA A 42 -23.82 13.98 2.00
N LEU A 43 -23.10 13.59 3.07
CA LEU A 43 -21.70 13.17 3.01
C LEU A 43 -21.51 11.96 2.09
N ILE A 44 -22.31 10.91 2.28
CA ILE A 44 -22.23 9.69 1.46
C ILE A 44 -22.49 10.02 -0.02
N ASN A 45 -23.42 10.92 -0.33
CA ASN A 45 -23.67 11.34 -1.71
C ASN A 45 -22.49 12.07 -2.35
N VAL A 46 -21.80 12.95 -1.60
CA VAL A 46 -20.57 13.61 -2.06
C VAL A 46 -19.48 12.57 -2.31
N LEU A 47 -19.26 11.65 -1.37
CA LEU A 47 -18.26 10.60 -1.50
C LEU A 47 -18.56 9.63 -2.66
N LYS A 48 -19.84 9.31 -2.89
CA LYS A 48 -20.27 8.51 -4.05
C LYS A 48 -20.02 9.22 -5.38
N THR A 49 -20.17 10.54 -5.42
CA THR A 49 -19.85 11.36 -6.60
C THR A 49 -18.34 11.41 -6.84
N GLN A 50 -17.55 11.54 -5.76
CA GLN A 50 -16.10 11.67 -5.82
C GLN A 50 -15.32 10.36 -5.58
N LYS A 51 -15.86 9.20 -5.99
CA LYS A 51 -15.22 7.89 -5.79
C LYS A 51 -13.77 7.83 -6.30
N LYS A 52 -13.44 8.57 -7.36
CA LYS A 52 -12.09 8.59 -7.97
C LYS A 52 -11.02 9.23 -7.07
N ALA A 53 -11.42 10.00 -6.04
CA ALA A 53 -10.51 10.63 -5.11
C ALA A 53 -10.01 9.69 -4.00
N ILE A 54 -10.61 8.50 -3.86
CA ILE A 54 -10.31 7.54 -2.81
C ILE A 54 -9.67 6.31 -3.45
N ALA A 55 -8.54 5.87 -2.91
CA ALA A 55 -7.89 4.64 -3.29
C ALA A 55 -8.26 3.51 -2.31
N TRP A 56 -8.84 2.42 -2.82
CA TRP A 56 -9.08 1.19 -2.04
C TRP A 56 -8.04 0.11 -2.33
N LYS A 57 -7.52 0.10 -3.56
CA LYS A 57 -6.39 -0.72 -4.00
C LYS A 57 -5.21 0.17 -4.37
N LEU A 58 -4.02 -0.41 -4.38
CA LEU A 58 -2.80 0.29 -4.80
C LEU A 58 -2.91 0.81 -6.24
N THR A 59 -3.57 0.05 -7.11
CA THR A 59 -3.86 0.41 -8.51
C THR A 59 -4.83 1.59 -8.66
N ASP A 60 -5.59 1.95 -7.62
CA ASP A 60 -6.48 3.10 -7.65
C ASP A 60 -5.69 4.42 -7.47
N ILE A 61 -4.47 4.35 -6.94
CA ILE A 61 -3.58 5.52 -6.77
C ILE A 61 -3.06 5.90 -8.15
N LYS A 62 -3.67 6.92 -8.75
CA LYS A 62 -3.20 7.48 -10.01
C LYS A 62 -2.02 8.39 -9.76
N GLY A 63 -0.88 8.05 -10.36
CA GLY A 63 0.27 8.95 -10.45
C GLY A 63 0.01 10.11 -11.41
N ILE A 64 0.93 11.07 -11.41
CA ILE A 64 1.02 12.07 -12.47
C ILE A 64 1.68 11.39 -13.67
N ASP A 65 1.16 11.66 -14.86
CA ASP A 65 1.76 11.18 -16.10
C ASP A 65 3.19 11.72 -16.23
N PRO A 66 4.22 10.87 -16.36
CA PRO A 66 5.60 11.31 -16.57
C PRO A 66 5.77 12.20 -17.80
N GLU A 67 4.91 12.10 -18.81
CA GLU A 67 4.91 13.00 -19.98
C GLU A 67 4.46 14.42 -19.62
N LEU A 68 3.58 14.57 -18.61
CA LEU A 68 3.12 15.88 -18.15
C LEU A 68 4.14 16.55 -17.22
N CYS A 69 4.78 15.79 -16.33
CA CYS A 69 5.74 16.32 -15.39
C CYS A 69 6.74 15.25 -14.96
N SER A 70 8.03 15.54 -15.16
CA SER A 70 9.13 14.71 -14.67
C SER A 70 10.01 15.53 -13.73
N HIS A 71 10.43 14.91 -12.63
CA HIS A 71 11.46 15.49 -11.77
C HIS A 71 12.85 15.08 -12.28
N LYS A 72 13.76 16.05 -12.40
CA LYS A 72 15.17 15.81 -12.66
C LYS A 72 15.97 16.12 -11.41
N ILE A 73 16.62 15.11 -10.84
CA ILE A 73 17.56 15.28 -9.74
C ILE A 73 18.89 15.75 -10.34
N LEU A 74 19.36 16.93 -9.94
CA LEU A 74 20.68 17.43 -10.32
C LEU A 74 21.74 16.81 -9.41
N LEU A 75 22.87 16.42 -9.99
CA LEU A 75 24.03 15.88 -9.29
C LEU A 75 25.16 16.91 -9.29
N GLU A 76 26.02 16.84 -8.26
CA GLU A 76 27.27 17.61 -8.22
C GLU A 76 28.20 17.14 -9.35
N GLU A 77 29.01 18.06 -9.89
CA GLU A 77 29.81 17.84 -11.10
C GLU A 77 30.88 16.74 -10.95
N ASP A 78 31.37 16.51 -9.73
CA ASP A 78 32.40 15.54 -9.39
C ASP A 78 31.82 14.20 -8.87
N TYR A 79 30.49 14.07 -8.81
CA TYR A 79 29.85 12.89 -8.25
C TYR A 79 29.67 11.77 -9.29
N SER A 80 30.04 10.54 -8.90
CA SER A 80 29.98 9.36 -9.77
C SER A 80 28.99 8.30 -9.25
N PRO A 81 28.36 7.51 -10.14
CA PRO A 81 27.51 6.39 -9.77
C PRO A 81 28.20 5.38 -8.85
N LYS A 82 27.47 4.91 -7.83
CA LYS A 82 27.94 3.87 -6.93
C LYS A 82 26.97 2.71 -6.86
N ALA A 83 27.49 1.52 -7.15
CA ALA A 83 26.81 0.26 -6.89
C ALA A 83 27.27 -0.30 -5.53
N GLN A 84 26.34 -0.39 -4.58
CA GLN A 84 26.57 -1.01 -3.28
C GLN A 84 26.14 -2.49 -3.32
N SER A 85 26.85 -3.35 -2.61
CA SER A 85 26.49 -4.76 -2.49
C SER A 85 25.21 -4.93 -1.66
N GLN A 86 24.37 -5.88 -2.07
CA GLN A 86 23.13 -6.16 -1.37
C GLN A 86 23.40 -6.79 0.00
N ARG A 87 22.64 -6.36 1.02
CA ARG A 87 22.76 -6.93 2.36
C ARG A 87 22.18 -8.34 2.42
N ARG A 88 22.83 -9.21 3.20
CA ARG A 88 22.25 -10.53 3.53
C ARG A 88 21.02 -10.33 4.42
N VAL A 89 19.91 -10.94 4.01
CA VAL A 89 18.64 -10.92 4.75
C VAL A 89 18.23 -12.36 5.08
N ASN A 90 17.53 -12.53 6.20
CA ASN A 90 16.94 -13.83 6.56
C ASN A 90 15.89 -14.23 5.50
N LEU A 91 15.83 -15.51 5.12
CA LEU A 91 14.89 -16.05 4.13
C LEU A 91 13.43 -15.65 4.40
N LYS A 92 12.99 -15.71 5.67
CA LYS A 92 11.60 -15.32 6.02
C LYS A 92 11.31 -13.84 5.72
N ILE A 93 12.30 -12.97 5.93
CA ILE A 93 12.18 -11.53 5.63
C ILE A 93 12.27 -11.30 4.13
N HIS A 94 13.14 -12.04 3.44
CA HIS A 94 13.28 -11.97 1.99
C HIS A 94 11.95 -12.23 1.29
N ASP A 95 11.20 -13.26 1.70
CA ASP A 95 9.90 -13.58 1.11
C ASP A 95 8.86 -12.48 1.33
N VAL A 96 8.91 -11.80 2.47
CA VAL A 96 8.05 -10.63 2.75
C VAL A 96 8.43 -9.46 1.85
N ILE A 97 9.72 -9.16 1.72
CA ILE A 97 10.22 -8.10 0.83
C ILE A 97 9.79 -8.40 -0.62
N LYS A 98 10.02 -9.63 -1.08
CA LYS A 98 9.70 -10.05 -2.45
C LYS A 98 8.22 -9.84 -2.77
N LYS A 99 7.32 -10.29 -1.89
CA LYS A 99 5.87 -10.08 -2.06
C LYS A 99 5.50 -8.61 -2.12
N GLU A 100 6.15 -7.76 -1.32
CA GLU A 100 5.85 -6.33 -1.34
C GLU A 100 6.36 -5.65 -2.62
N VAL A 101 7.55 -6.03 -3.10
CA VAL A 101 8.10 -5.55 -4.37
C VAL A 101 7.23 -6.00 -5.56
N GLU A 102 6.78 -7.26 -5.57
CA GLU A 102 5.87 -7.79 -6.60
C GLU A 102 4.55 -7.00 -6.63
N LYS A 103 3.94 -6.71 -5.47
CA LYS A 103 2.73 -5.85 -5.42
C LYS A 103 2.96 -4.46 -6.02
N LEU A 104 4.13 -3.85 -5.79
CA LEU A 104 4.45 -2.54 -6.34
C LEU A 104 4.68 -2.59 -7.86
N LEU A 105 5.30 -3.68 -8.35
CA LEU A 105 5.46 -3.96 -9.78
C LEU A 105 4.10 -4.16 -10.45
N ASP A 106 3.24 -5.00 -9.88
CA ASP A 106 1.89 -5.29 -10.41
C ASP A 106 1.02 -4.03 -10.46
N ALA A 107 1.21 -3.11 -9.50
CA ALA A 107 0.52 -1.83 -9.49
C ALA A 107 1.13 -0.78 -10.46
N GLY A 108 2.26 -1.08 -11.11
CA GLY A 108 2.96 -0.16 -12.01
C GLY A 108 3.61 1.03 -11.30
N LEU A 109 3.79 0.97 -9.98
CA LEU A 109 4.46 2.04 -9.22
C LEU A 109 5.98 1.98 -9.34
N ILE A 110 6.52 0.79 -9.62
CA ILE A 110 7.92 0.58 -9.96
C ILE A 110 8.01 -0.24 -11.24
N TYR A 111 9.16 -0.18 -11.91
CA TYR A 111 9.42 -0.88 -13.16
C TYR A 111 10.85 -1.44 -13.16
N LEU A 112 11.09 -2.42 -14.03
CA LEU A 112 12.40 -3.03 -14.18
C LEU A 112 13.35 -2.11 -14.95
N ILE A 113 14.59 -2.02 -14.48
CA ILE A 113 15.67 -1.27 -15.12
C ILE A 113 16.85 -2.23 -15.29
N SER A 114 17.37 -2.33 -16.50
CA SER A 114 18.58 -3.10 -16.80
C SER A 114 19.83 -2.27 -16.53
N ASP A 115 20.88 -2.92 -15.99
CA ASP A 115 22.26 -2.41 -15.92
C ASP A 115 22.43 -1.00 -15.33
N ASN A 116 21.73 -0.70 -14.23
CA ASN A 116 21.86 0.59 -13.55
C ASN A 116 23.17 0.65 -12.72
N PRO A 117 24.08 1.61 -12.97
CA PRO A 117 25.29 1.77 -12.16
C PRO A 117 25.00 2.31 -10.74
N TRP A 118 23.78 2.79 -10.50
CA TRP A 118 23.29 3.18 -9.17
C TRP A 118 22.58 2.02 -8.50
N VAL A 119 23.22 1.43 -7.49
CA VAL A 119 22.62 0.34 -6.71
C VAL A 119 22.73 0.67 -5.23
N SER A 120 21.58 0.73 -4.55
CA SER A 120 21.48 0.90 -3.11
C SER A 120 20.86 -0.35 -2.49
N PRO A 121 21.34 -0.81 -1.33
CA PRO A 121 20.83 -2.02 -0.72
C PRO A 121 19.40 -1.84 -0.19
N ILE A 122 18.60 -2.91 -0.20
CA ILE A 122 17.26 -2.89 0.40
C ILE A 122 17.39 -3.05 1.92
N HIS A 123 16.70 -2.17 2.64
CA HIS A 123 16.59 -2.20 4.09
C HIS A 123 15.18 -2.56 4.52
N TYR A 124 15.05 -3.63 5.31
CA TYR A 124 13.78 -4.00 5.94
C TYR A 124 13.66 -3.34 7.30
N VAL A 125 12.52 -2.68 7.53
CA VAL A 125 12.17 -2.08 8.81
C VAL A 125 10.78 -2.54 9.20
N SER A 126 10.68 -3.31 10.28
CA SER A 126 9.39 -3.70 10.86
C SER A 126 8.66 -2.47 11.40
N LYS A 127 7.44 -2.21 10.95
CA LYS A 127 6.62 -1.09 11.46
C LYS A 127 6.05 -1.44 12.84
N LYS A 128 6.12 -0.50 13.80
CA LYS A 128 5.55 -0.67 15.15
C LYS A 128 4.03 -0.84 15.04
N GLY A 129 3.53 -2.01 15.44
CA GLY A 129 2.11 -2.37 15.33
C GLY A 129 1.69 -2.92 13.96
N GLY A 130 2.60 -3.01 12.99
CA GLY A 130 2.35 -3.67 11.72
C GLY A 130 2.43 -5.19 11.87
N MET A 131 1.36 -5.89 11.54
CA MET A 131 1.38 -7.34 11.31
C MET A 131 1.94 -7.60 9.91
N THR A 132 2.97 -8.43 9.81
CA THR A 132 3.44 -8.96 8.51
C THR A 132 2.75 -10.28 8.24
N VAL A 133 2.13 -10.42 7.07
CA VAL A 133 1.49 -11.69 6.69
C VAL A 133 2.55 -12.61 6.10
N ILE A 134 2.91 -13.66 6.84
CA ILE A 134 3.94 -14.64 6.47
C ILE A 134 3.24 -15.96 6.17
N LYS A 135 3.74 -16.73 5.20
CA LYS A 135 3.26 -18.10 5.00
C LYS A 135 3.90 -19.02 6.04
N ASN A 136 3.10 -19.76 6.80
CA ASN A 136 3.62 -20.81 7.67
C ASN A 136 4.08 -22.03 6.84
N ASP A 137 4.61 -23.05 7.51
CA ASP A 137 5.09 -24.27 6.86
C ASP A 137 3.96 -25.07 6.17
N GLU A 138 2.71 -24.76 6.51
CA GLU A 138 1.48 -25.32 5.91
C GLU A 138 0.91 -24.42 4.78
N ASN A 139 1.68 -23.42 4.33
CA ASN A 139 1.32 -22.46 3.28
C ASN A 139 0.17 -21.49 3.62
N GLU A 140 -0.31 -21.48 4.86
CA GLU A 140 -1.35 -20.58 5.35
C GLU A 140 -0.79 -19.17 5.61
N LEU A 141 -1.59 -18.14 5.32
CA LEU A 141 -1.22 -16.74 5.54
C LEU A 141 -1.45 -16.37 7.01
N VAL A 142 -0.38 -16.37 7.81
CA VAL A 142 -0.44 -16.06 9.24
C VAL A 142 0.02 -14.61 9.50
N PRO A 143 -0.83 -13.75 10.09
CA PRO A 143 -0.44 -12.43 10.55
C PRO A 143 0.56 -12.55 11.71
N THR A 144 1.84 -12.35 11.41
CA THR A 144 2.92 -12.55 12.36
C THR A 144 3.51 -11.21 12.77
N ARG A 145 3.66 -10.99 14.08
CA ARG A 145 4.41 -9.87 14.63
C ARG A 145 5.86 -10.28 14.80
N LEU A 146 6.73 -9.87 13.89
CA LEU A 146 8.16 -10.05 14.06
C LEU A 146 8.67 -9.03 15.09
N VAL A 147 9.12 -9.52 16.26
CA VAL A 147 9.84 -8.69 17.23
C VAL A 147 11.28 -8.63 16.77
N THR A 148 11.64 -7.55 16.09
CA THR A 148 13.04 -7.21 15.85
C THR A 148 13.54 -6.56 17.14
N GLY A 149 14.42 -7.26 17.87
CA GLY A 149 15.10 -6.73 19.05
C GLY A 149 16.01 -5.56 18.70
#